data_AF-A0A654F5W9-F1
#
_entry.id   AF-A0A654F5W9-F1
#
_cell.length_a   1.000
_cell.length_b   1.000
_cell.length_c   1.000
_cell.angle_alpha   90.00
_cell.angle_beta   90.00
_cell.angle_gamma   90.00
#
_symmetry.space_group_name_H-M   'P 1'
#
loop_
_entity.id
_entity.type
_entity.pdbx_description
1 polymer ?
#
loop_
_entity_poly.entity_id
_entity_poly.type
_entity_poly.pdbx_seq_one_letter_code
_entity_poly.pdbx_strand_id
1 'polypeptide(L)'
;MQFFHSCSQEDPSSDHQTVGCYPDSYPRIWYDFSPPVRGLICCLNNSTKVVIGNPTTCQFETLPRVRTKIYQEIFPFFGYDHVKDEYKVLCMTISDEYYSRSGNIVSKEHKVFTLGCKQKKWRMIECTINHYLTPGTQGIFSNGVIYYFARVNDDQSLMCFVVGSEKFSVVELPRPAVEILANYGEKIAVTNLLYASNDRLFVWILEDASKQEWSNFCVLVPSWVDI
;
A
#
# COMPACT_ATOMS: atom_id res chain seq x y z
N MET A 1 -27.31 6.28 -7.06
CA MET A 1 -26.83 6.76 -5.75
C MET A 1 -27.26 5.72 -4.73
N GLN A 2 -26.30 5.06 -4.10
CA GLN A 2 -26.59 4.19 -2.96
C GLN A 2 -25.50 4.49 -1.94
N PHE A 3 -25.92 5.12 -0.85
CA PHE A 3 -25.06 5.59 0.22
C PHE A 3 -24.53 4.38 0.99
N PHE A 4 -23.21 4.29 1.16
CA PHE A 4 -22.61 3.37 2.11
C PHE A 4 -22.64 4.03 3.49
N HIS A 5 -23.65 3.70 4.28
CA HIS A 5 -23.62 3.97 5.72
C HIS A 5 -22.85 2.84 6.41
N SER A 6 -21.81 3.19 7.15
CA SER A 6 -21.25 2.31 8.17
C SER A 6 -21.72 2.77 9.54
N CYS A 7 -22.13 1.80 10.37
CA CYS A 7 -21.85 1.71 11.81
C CYS A 7 -22.62 0.52 12.41
N SER A 8 -21.91 -0.37 13.11
CA SER A 8 -22.28 -0.76 14.48
C SER A 8 -21.03 -1.28 15.20
N GLN A 9 -20.73 -0.68 16.35
CA GLN A 9 -19.88 -1.26 17.38
C GLN A 9 -20.82 -2.04 18.31
N GLU A 10 -20.91 -3.36 18.15
CA GLU A 10 -21.67 -4.22 19.05
C GLU A 10 -20.80 -5.31 19.68
N ASP A 11 -21.25 -5.73 20.86
CA ASP A 11 -20.63 -6.48 21.96
C ASP A 11 -19.66 -7.63 21.58
N PRO A 12 -18.54 -7.86 22.31
CA PRO A 12 -17.60 -8.95 22.03
C PRO A 12 -18.15 -10.37 22.30
N SER A 13 -19.39 -10.50 22.79
CA SER A 13 -19.96 -11.79 23.21
C SER A 13 -20.89 -12.45 22.18
N SER A 14 -21.05 -11.87 20.99
CA SER A 14 -21.80 -12.53 19.93
C SER A 14 -20.90 -13.55 19.23
N ASP A 15 -21.29 -14.83 19.26
CA ASP A 15 -20.67 -15.90 18.46
C ASP A 15 -20.54 -15.46 17.00
N HIS A 16 -19.35 -14.99 16.62
CA HIS A 16 -19.05 -14.67 15.24
C HIS A 16 -18.91 -16.00 14.50
N GLN A 17 -19.99 -16.44 13.85
CA GLN A 17 -19.83 -17.38 12.75
C GLN A 17 -18.85 -16.73 11.77
N THR A 18 -17.64 -17.28 11.65
CA THR A 18 -16.65 -16.83 10.66
C THR A 18 -17.21 -17.11 9.27
N VAL A 19 -17.95 -16.16 8.71
CA VAL A 19 -18.43 -16.24 7.33
C VAL A 19 -17.26 -15.93 6.41
N GLY A 20 -16.70 -16.96 5.78
CA GLY A 20 -15.65 -16.81 4.78
C GLY A 20 -16.21 -16.18 3.50
N CYS A 21 -15.76 -14.98 3.16
CA CYS A 21 -16.13 -14.30 1.92
C CYS A 21 -14.96 -14.32 0.95
N TYR A 22 -15.10 -15.10 -0.12
CA TYR A 22 -14.04 -15.34 -1.09
C TYR A 22 -14.25 -14.46 -2.33
N PRO A 23 -13.20 -13.77 -2.84
CA PRO A 23 -13.33 -12.99 -4.06
C PRO A 23 -13.54 -13.86 -5.31
N ASP A 24 -13.15 -15.15 -5.26
CA ASP A 24 -13.42 -16.17 -6.28
C ASP A 24 -13.62 -17.55 -5.62
N SER A 25 -14.41 -18.42 -6.23
CA SER A 25 -14.69 -19.79 -5.74
C SER A 25 -13.61 -20.83 -6.11
N TYR A 26 -12.47 -20.41 -6.66
CA TYR A 26 -11.44 -21.32 -7.17
C TYR A 26 -10.32 -21.59 -6.15
N PRO A 27 -9.99 -22.86 -5.85
CA PRO A 27 -9.14 -23.25 -4.71
C PRO A 27 -7.62 -22.99 -4.89
N ARG A 28 -7.19 -22.23 -5.91
CA ARG A 28 -5.76 -22.00 -6.22
C ARG A 28 -5.39 -20.51 -6.38
N ILE A 29 -6.26 -19.61 -5.96
CA ILE A 29 -6.02 -18.17 -6.06
C ILE A 29 -5.63 -17.66 -4.68
N TRP A 30 -4.42 -17.10 -4.60
CA TRP A 30 -3.87 -16.42 -3.44
C TRP A 30 -4.07 -14.93 -3.67
N TYR A 31 -4.33 -14.20 -2.59
CA TYR A 31 -4.55 -12.76 -2.61
C TYR A 31 -3.56 -12.09 -1.68
N ASP A 32 -2.87 -11.08 -2.19
CA ASP A 32 -2.12 -10.13 -1.38
C ASP A 32 -3.04 -8.94 -1.09
N PHE A 33 -3.32 -8.69 0.20
CA PHE A 33 -4.30 -7.71 0.64
C PHE A 33 -3.61 -6.44 1.12
N SER A 34 -4.09 -5.30 0.65
CA SER A 34 -3.74 -4.01 1.24
C SER A 34 -4.38 -3.86 2.62
N PRO A 35 -3.83 -2.99 3.48
CA PRO A 35 -4.58 -2.47 4.62
C PRO A 35 -5.94 -1.90 4.17
N PRO A 36 -6.99 -1.99 5.02
CA PRO A 36 -8.31 -1.48 4.69
C PRO A 36 -8.30 0.05 4.63
N VAL A 37 -8.99 0.60 3.63
CA VAL A 37 -9.22 2.04 3.48
C VAL A 37 -10.71 2.29 3.61
N ARG A 38 -11.11 2.94 4.71
CA ARG A 38 -12.51 3.28 5.02
C ARG A 38 -13.48 2.08 4.88
N GLY A 39 -13.04 0.91 5.33
CA GLY A 39 -13.83 -0.33 5.31
C GLY A 39 -13.78 -1.12 4.01
N LEU A 40 -13.14 -0.61 2.95
CA LEU A 40 -12.87 -1.36 1.73
C LEU A 40 -11.44 -1.90 1.74
N ILE A 41 -11.24 -3.05 1.10
CA ILE A 41 -9.93 -3.67 0.91
C ILE A 41 -9.59 -3.74 -0.57
N CYS A 42 -8.31 -3.63 -0.90
CA CYS A 42 -7.80 -3.92 -2.23
C CYS A 42 -6.96 -5.18 -2.17
N CYS A 43 -7.05 -6.03 -3.17
CA CYS A 43 -6.17 -7.19 -3.28
C CYS A 43 -5.67 -7.43 -4.70
N LEU A 44 -4.45 -7.94 -4.76
CA LEU A 44 -3.80 -8.42 -5.97
C LEU A 44 -3.83 -9.94 -5.95
N ASN A 45 -4.32 -10.56 -7.02
CA ASN A 45 -4.25 -12.01 -7.15
C ASN A 45 -3.08 -12.46 -8.05
N ASN A 46 -2.75 -13.75 -7.97
CA ASN A 46 -1.69 -14.38 -8.77
C ASN A 46 -1.91 -14.31 -10.30
N SER A 47 -3.07 -13.85 -10.78
CA SER A 47 -3.37 -13.59 -12.19
C SER A 47 -3.25 -12.10 -12.55
N THR A 48 -2.57 -11.29 -11.74
CA THR A 48 -2.39 -9.83 -11.90
C THR A 48 -3.71 -9.05 -11.97
N LYS A 49 -4.78 -9.58 -11.36
CA LYS A 49 -6.05 -8.87 -11.25
C LYS A 49 -6.08 -8.10 -9.94
N VAL A 50 -6.48 -6.84 -10.03
CA VAL A 50 -6.78 -6.01 -8.86
C VAL A 50 -8.27 -6.15 -8.56
N VAL A 51 -8.61 -6.45 -7.31
CA VAL A 51 -9.97 -6.63 -6.84
C VAL A 51 -10.21 -5.72 -5.66
N ILE A 52 -11.35 -5.05 -5.62
CA ILE A 52 -11.80 -4.26 -4.48
C ILE A 52 -12.91 -5.03 -3.77
N GLY A 53 -12.78 -5.20 -2.46
CA GLY A 53 -13.74 -5.91 -1.62
C GLY A 53 -14.37 -4.99 -0.58
N ASN A 54 -15.66 -5.20 -0.33
CA ASN A 54 -16.33 -4.79 0.89
C ASN A 54 -16.55 -6.04 1.76
N PRO A 55 -15.74 -6.24 2.81
CA PRO A 55 -15.85 -7.41 3.68
C PRO A 55 -17.19 -7.48 4.42
N THR A 56 -17.80 -6.33 4.75
CA THR A 56 -19.09 -6.26 5.46
C THR A 56 -20.25 -6.77 4.60
N THR A 57 -20.23 -6.49 3.30
CA THR A 57 -21.29 -6.91 2.37
C THR A 57 -20.91 -8.15 1.57
N CYS A 58 -19.69 -8.67 1.76
CA CYS A 58 -19.13 -9.76 0.97
C CYS A 58 -19.23 -9.55 -0.55
N GLN A 59 -19.07 -8.29 -0.97
CA GLN A 59 -19.10 -7.89 -2.38
C GLN A 59 -17.67 -7.60 -2.86
N PHE A 60 -17.33 -8.14 -4.03
CA PHE A 60 -16.03 -7.94 -4.65
C PHE A 60 -16.20 -7.48 -6.09
N GLU A 61 -15.48 -6.44 -6.48
CA GLU A 61 -15.43 -5.93 -7.85
C GLU A 61 -14.01 -6.12 -8.40
N THR A 62 -13.88 -6.91 -9.46
CA THR A 62 -12.63 -7.02 -10.21
C THR A 62 -12.47 -5.79 -11.11
N LEU A 63 -11.35 -5.08 -10.96
CA LEU A 63 -11.02 -3.95 -11.83
C LEU A 63 -10.61 -4.42 -13.23
N PRO A 64 -10.73 -3.56 -14.26
CA PRO A 64 -10.20 -3.88 -15.59
C PRO A 64 -8.73 -4.31 -15.50
N ARG A 65 -8.30 -5.25 -16.34
CA ARG A 65 -6.90 -5.68 -16.33
C ARG A 65 -5.97 -4.52 -16.70
N VAL A 66 -4.90 -4.37 -15.93
CA VAL A 66 -3.79 -3.50 -16.29
C VAL A 66 -3.08 -4.15 -17.47
N ARG A 67 -2.95 -3.44 -18.60
CA ARG A 67 -2.15 -3.93 -19.72
C ARG A 67 -0.68 -3.87 -19.32
N THR A 68 -0.04 -5.03 -19.27
CA THR A 68 1.38 -5.21 -18.97
C THR A 68 2.07 -5.90 -20.15
N LYS A 69 3.38 -5.67 -20.29
CA LYS A 69 4.26 -6.45 -21.15
C LYS A 69 4.64 -7.77 -20.44
N ILE A 70 5.25 -8.70 -21.18
CA ILE A 70 5.77 -9.94 -20.60
C ILE A 70 6.81 -9.59 -19.51
N TYR A 71 6.80 -10.31 -18.39
CA TYR A 71 7.70 -10.12 -17.23
C TYR A 71 7.56 -8.75 -16.54
N GLN A 72 6.36 -8.17 -16.52
CA GLN A 72 6.07 -7.00 -15.70
C GLN A 72 5.27 -7.36 -14.46
N GLU A 73 5.77 -6.92 -13.31
CA GLU A 73 5.04 -6.97 -12.04
C GLU A 73 4.17 -5.72 -11.89
N ILE A 74 3.08 -5.85 -11.14
CA ILE A 74 2.17 -4.73 -10.83
C ILE A 74 2.07 -4.52 -9.34
N PHE A 75 2.05 -3.25 -8.93
CA PHE A 75 1.99 -2.83 -7.54
C PHE A 75 0.78 -1.90 -7.35
N PRO A 76 -0.37 -2.45 -6.92
CA PRO A 76 -1.54 -1.65 -6.62
C PRO A 76 -1.47 -1.08 -5.20
N PHE A 77 -1.79 0.20 -5.07
CA PHE A 77 -1.91 0.93 -3.82
C PHE A 77 -3.28 1.59 -3.73
N PHE A 78 -3.98 1.33 -2.65
CA PHE A 78 -5.36 1.76 -2.47
C PHE A 78 -5.44 2.97 -1.55
N GLY A 79 -6.27 3.93 -1.90
CA GLY A 79 -6.45 5.15 -1.12
C GLY A 79 -7.77 5.86 -1.42
N TYR A 80 -8.03 6.93 -0.69
CA TYR A 80 -9.27 7.68 -0.77
C TYR A 80 -9.03 9.19 -0.81
N ASP A 81 -9.74 9.88 -1.70
CA ASP A 81 -9.77 11.33 -1.84
C ASP A 81 -10.94 11.90 -1.02
N HIS A 82 -10.63 12.52 0.10
CA HIS A 82 -11.62 13.14 1.00
C HIS A 82 -12.33 14.36 0.38
N VAL A 83 -11.74 15.02 -0.62
CA VAL A 83 -12.31 16.22 -1.24
C VAL A 83 -13.35 15.84 -2.28
N LYS A 84 -13.05 14.82 -3.09
CA LYS A 84 -13.94 14.36 -4.17
C LYS A 84 -14.85 13.21 -3.75
N ASP A 85 -14.65 12.65 -2.56
CA ASP A 85 -15.36 11.44 -2.08
C ASP A 85 -15.16 10.24 -3.04
N GLU A 86 -13.90 9.99 -3.40
CA GLU A 86 -13.56 8.99 -4.40
C GLU A 86 -12.50 8.02 -3.89
N TYR A 87 -12.74 6.72 -4.03
CA TYR A 87 -11.69 5.72 -3.89
C TYR A 87 -10.84 5.65 -5.15
N LYS A 88 -9.53 5.54 -4.98
CA LYS A 88 -8.58 5.42 -6.07
C LYS A 88 -7.59 4.29 -5.82
N VAL A 89 -7.17 3.66 -6.91
CA VAL A 89 -6.05 2.73 -6.94
C VAL A 89 -4.96 3.33 -7.79
N LEU A 90 -3.81 3.61 -7.20
CA LEU A 90 -2.56 3.81 -7.93
C LEU A 90 -2.01 2.43 -8.29
N CYS A 91 -1.63 2.21 -9.53
CA CYS A 91 -1.00 0.98 -9.97
C CYS A 91 0.27 1.31 -10.74
N MET A 92 1.40 0.78 -10.28
CA MET A 92 2.69 0.93 -10.91
C MET A 92 3.12 -0.38 -11.57
N THR A 93 3.75 -0.29 -12.74
CA THR A 93 4.33 -1.46 -13.40
C THR A 93 5.84 -1.34 -13.47
N ILE A 94 6.50 -2.41 -13.06
CA ILE A 94 7.96 -2.54 -13.13
C ILE A 94 8.28 -3.60 -14.15
N SER A 95 9.19 -3.29 -15.08
CA SER A 95 9.75 -4.31 -15.96
C SER A 95 10.87 -5.06 -15.25
N ASP A 96 10.79 -6.38 -15.29
CA ASP A 96 11.89 -7.29 -15.01
C ASP A 96 12.90 -7.24 -16.18
N GLU A 97 13.49 -6.07 -16.39
CA GLU A 97 14.64 -5.88 -17.27
C GLU A 97 15.95 -6.12 -16.51
N TYR A 98 15.92 -7.05 -15.53
CA TYR A 98 17.11 -7.59 -14.88
C TYR A 98 18.13 -8.14 -15.91
N TYR A 99 17.65 -8.48 -17.12
CA TYR A 99 18.45 -8.94 -18.27
C TYR A 99 18.79 -7.86 -19.32
N SER A 100 18.37 -6.61 -19.16
CA SER A 100 18.84 -5.55 -20.06
C SER A 100 20.27 -5.14 -19.65
N ARG A 101 21.16 -4.97 -20.63
CA ARG A 101 22.58 -4.60 -20.46
C ARG A 101 22.81 -3.26 -19.72
N SER A 102 21.74 -2.59 -19.27
CA SER A 102 21.75 -1.29 -18.62
C SER A 102 21.51 -1.33 -17.10
N GLY A 103 21.12 -2.48 -16.52
CA GLY A 103 21.07 -2.69 -15.06
C GLY A 103 20.03 -1.89 -14.27
N ASN A 104 19.28 -0.99 -14.91
CA ASN A 104 18.38 -0.07 -14.22
C ASN A 104 16.94 -0.60 -14.24
N ILE A 105 16.48 -1.15 -13.12
CA ILE A 105 15.04 -1.39 -12.88
C ILE A 105 14.41 -0.02 -12.60
N VAL A 106 13.47 0.42 -13.43
CA VAL A 106 12.75 1.69 -13.24
C VAL A 106 11.26 1.42 -13.35
N SER A 107 10.43 2.02 -12.49
CA SER A 107 8.97 2.07 -12.69
C SER A 107 8.67 2.75 -14.03
N LYS A 108 8.09 2.01 -14.99
CA LYS A 108 7.89 2.53 -16.35
C LYS A 108 6.54 3.20 -16.53
N GLU A 109 5.51 2.76 -15.81
CA GLU A 109 4.14 3.27 -16.00
C GLU A 109 3.40 3.42 -14.68
N HIS A 110 2.82 4.61 -14.47
CA HIS A 110 1.96 4.92 -13.33
C HIS A 110 0.53 5.10 -13.84
N LYS A 111 -0.40 4.35 -13.27
CA LYS A 111 -1.82 4.36 -13.66
C LYS A 111 -2.70 4.59 -12.46
N VAL A 112 -3.78 5.33 -12.63
CA VAL A 112 -4.81 5.52 -11.60
C VAL A 112 -6.13 4.98 -12.11
N PHE A 113 -6.82 4.25 -11.24
CA PHE A 113 -8.22 3.88 -11.42
C PHE A 113 -9.04 4.55 -10.32
N THR A 114 -10.15 5.19 -10.72
CA THR A 114 -11.10 5.80 -9.79
C THR A 114 -12.38 4.95 -9.75
N LEU A 115 -12.75 4.47 -8.56
CA LEU A 115 -13.94 3.66 -8.39
C LEU A 115 -15.21 4.48 -8.65
N GLY A 116 -16.24 3.82 -9.20
CA GLY A 116 -17.52 4.47 -9.50
C GLY A 116 -17.49 5.44 -10.70
N CYS A 117 -16.31 5.69 -11.29
CA CYS A 117 -16.22 6.51 -12.50
C CYS A 117 -16.99 5.87 -13.66
N LYS A 118 -17.76 6.68 -14.40
CA LYS A 118 -18.52 6.24 -15.59
C LYS A 118 -17.63 5.51 -16.60
N GLN A 119 -16.39 5.98 -16.75
CA GLN A 119 -15.38 5.32 -17.56
C GLN A 119 -14.56 4.39 -16.65
N LYS A 120 -14.92 3.10 -16.61
CA LYS A 120 -14.17 2.05 -15.90
C LYS A 120 -12.86 1.73 -16.63
N LYS A 121 -11.88 2.64 -16.61
CA LYS A 121 -10.58 2.49 -17.28
C LYS A 121 -9.44 3.05 -16.43
N TRP A 122 -8.27 2.43 -16.55
CA TRP A 122 -7.02 2.97 -16.03
C TRP A 122 -6.61 4.23 -16.81
N ARG A 123 -6.27 5.30 -16.11
CA ARG A 123 -5.72 6.52 -16.68
C ARG A 123 -4.22 6.60 -16.37
N MET A 124 -3.42 6.91 -17.37
CA MET A 124 -1.99 7.20 -17.18
C MET A 124 -1.81 8.50 -16.40
N ILE A 125 -0.87 8.50 -15.47
CA ILE A 125 -0.38 9.71 -14.79
C ILE A 125 1.13 9.81 -14.93
N GLU A 126 1.63 11.04 -14.84
CA GLU A 126 3.06 11.30 -14.89
C GLU A 126 3.63 11.31 -13.47
N CYS A 127 4.81 10.69 -13.31
CA CYS A 127 5.65 10.81 -12.14
C CYS A 127 7.04 11.20 -12.63
N THR A 128 7.54 12.33 -12.13
CA THR A 128 8.87 12.84 -12.49
C THR A 128 9.99 12.25 -11.62
N ILE A 129 9.63 11.49 -10.59
CA ILE A 129 10.58 10.87 -9.66
C ILE A 129 10.88 9.46 -10.17
N ASN A 130 12.10 9.25 -10.66
CA ASN A 130 12.56 7.94 -11.07
C ASN A 130 12.78 7.07 -9.83
N HIS A 131 11.96 6.05 -9.68
CA HIS A 131 12.05 5.11 -8.57
C HIS A 131 11.64 3.70 -9.00
N TYR A 132 12.06 2.71 -8.25
CA TYR A 132 11.62 1.32 -8.42
C TYR A 132 11.25 0.69 -7.08
N LEU A 133 10.30 -0.24 -7.14
CA LEU A 133 9.83 -0.99 -5.99
C LEU A 133 10.47 -2.38 -5.98
N THR A 134 10.56 -2.96 -4.78
CA THR A 134 10.99 -4.35 -4.58
C THR A 134 9.74 -5.25 -4.57
N PRO A 135 9.81 -6.49 -5.09
CA PRO A 135 8.70 -7.44 -4.99
C PRO A 135 8.20 -7.57 -3.54
N GLY A 136 6.88 -7.60 -3.37
CA GLY A 136 6.25 -7.62 -2.03
C GLY A 136 6.11 -6.25 -1.36
N THR A 137 6.47 -5.15 -2.03
CA THR A 137 6.21 -3.81 -1.48
C THR A 137 4.71 -3.57 -1.33
N GLN A 138 4.29 -3.34 -0.09
CA GLN A 138 2.96 -2.87 0.25
C GLN A 138 2.99 -1.37 0.58
N GLY A 139 1.83 -0.72 0.51
CA GLY A 139 1.69 0.66 0.93
C GLY A 139 0.53 0.87 1.88
N ILE A 140 0.61 1.98 2.59
CA ILE A 140 -0.29 2.36 3.66
C ILE A 140 -0.96 3.68 3.29
N PHE A 141 -2.28 3.72 3.37
CA PHE A 141 -3.02 4.96 3.25
C PHE A 141 -3.23 5.60 4.62
N SER A 142 -2.79 6.85 4.77
CA SER A 142 -3.13 7.68 5.92
C SER A 142 -3.35 9.14 5.51
N ASN A 143 -4.39 9.76 6.07
CA ASN A 143 -4.73 11.17 5.89
C ASN A 143 -4.67 11.69 4.43
N GLY A 144 -5.28 10.96 3.49
CA GLY A 144 -5.33 11.35 2.08
C GLY A 144 -4.05 11.05 1.28
N VAL A 145 -3.05 10.41 1.89
CA VAL A 145 -1.76 10.11 1.27
C VAL A 145 -1.49 8.59 1.34
N ILE A 146 -1.00 8.03 0.24
CA ILE A 146 -0.47 6.68 0.18
C ILE A 146 1.04 6.75 0.39
N TYR A 147 1.55 5.95 1.32
CA TYR A 147 2.96 5.82 1.66
C TYR A 147 3.47 4.44 1.28
N TYR A 148 4.64 4.35 0.67
CA TYR A 148 5.28 3.07 0.33
C TYR A 148 6.79 3.24 0.23
N PHE A 149 7.54 2.17 0.50
CA PHE A 149 8.98 2.20 0.26
C PHE A 149 9.30 2.06 -1.23
N ALA A 150 10.31 2.78 -1.68
CA ALA A 150 10.91 2.59 -2.99
C ALA A 150 12.40 2.91 -2.95
N ARG A 151 13.12 2.53 -4.01
CA ARG A 151 14.48 2.99 -4.23
C ARG A 151 14.48 4.16 -5.21
N VAL A 152 15.05 5.28 -4.77
CA VAL A 152 15.25 6.51 -5.54
C VAL A 152 16.75 6.72 -5.64
N ASN A 153 17.31 6.71 -6.85
CA ASN A 153 18.77 6.76 -7.07
C ASN A 153 19.54 5.70 -6.23
N ASP A 154 18.99 4.48 -6.16
CA ASP A 154 19.49 3.34 -5.38
C ASP A 154 19.42 3.46 -3.84
N ASP A 155 18.99 4.60 -3.30
CA ASP A 155 18.73 4.77 -1.89
C ASP A 155 17.27 4.46 -1.53
N GLN A 156 17.06 3.73 -0.43
CA GLN A 156 15.73 3.47 0.08
C GLN A 156 15.11 4.79 0.58
N SER A 157 13.89 5.08 0.13
CA SER A 157 13.15 6.30 0.43
C SER A 157 11.69 6.00 0.73
N LEU A 158 11.02 6.91 1.42
CA LEU A 158 9.57 6.86 1.59
C LEU A 158 8.89 7.68 0.49
N MET A 159 8.20 7.00 -0.41
CA MET A 159 7.38 7.65 -1.41
C MET A 159 6.04 8.04 -0.82
N CYS A 160 5.57 9.22 -1.19
CA CYS A 160 4.26 9.75 -0.82
C CYS A 160 3.48 10.02 -2.10
N PHE A 161 2.24 9.53 -2.16
CA PHE A 161 1.31 9.83 -3.23
C PHE A 161 0.03 10.46 -2.66
N VAL A 162 -0.15 11.75 -2.91
CA VAL A 162 -1.35 12.48 -2.46
C VAL A 162 -2.52 12.08 -3.37
N VAL A 163 -3.51 11.38 -2.82
CA VAL A 163 -4.58 10.73 -3.61
C VAL A 163 -5.43 11.75 -4.36
N GLY A 164 -5.73 12.89 -3.73
CA GLY A 164 -6.62 13.89 -4.31
C GLY A 164 -6.00 14.65 -5.49
N SER A 165 -4.75 15.07 -5.35
CA SER A 165 -4.01 15.77 -6.40
C SER A 165 -3.27 14.85 -7.37
N GLU A 166 -3.12 13.57 -7.02
CA GLU A 166 -2.36 12.55 -7.76
C GLU A 166 -0.90 12.95 -8.00
N LYS A 167 -0.27 13.51 -6.96
CA LYS A 167 1.11 13.99 -7.01
C LYS A 167 2.01 13.15 -6.13
N PHE A 168 3.22 12.92 -6.63
CA PHE A 168 4.27 12.21 -5.91
C PHE A 168 5.20 13.19 -5.21
N SER A 169 5.67 12.81 -4.03
CA SER A 169 6.81 13.40 -3.35
C SER A 169 7.63 12.30 -2.69
N VAL A 170 8.82 12.65 -2.23
CA VAL A 170 9.73 11.73 -1.55
C VAL A 170 10.10 12.34 -0.19
N VAL A 171 10.20 11.48 0.81
CA VAL A 171 10.72 11.80 2.13
C VAL A 171 11.94 10.91 2.38
N GLU A 172 13.05 11.52 2.77
CA GLU A 172 14.26 10.79 3.16
C GLU A 172 14.00 10.01 4.44
N LEU A 173 14.51 8.78 4.48
CA LEU A 173 14.35 7.92 5.63
C LEU A 173 15.34 8.30 6.75
N PRO A 174 14.91 8.21 8.02
CA PRO A 174 15.80 8.42 9.14
C PRO A 174 16.83 7.29 9.24
N ARG A 175 17.87 7.51 10.06
CA ARG A 175 18.89 6.50 10.38
C ARG A 175 18.77 6.04 11.84
N PRO A 176 19.11 4.76 12.16
CA PRO A 176 19.57 3.69 11.25
C PRO A 176 18.50 3.20 10.26
N ALA A 177 18.90 2.30 9.36
CA ALA A 177 18.04 1.76 8.30
C ALA A 177 16.72 1.21 8.84
N VAL A 178 15.65 1.44 8.09
CA VAL A 178 14.28 1.05 8.43
C VAL A 178 13.73 0.10 7.37
N GLU A 179 12.94 -0.86 7.83
CA GLU A 179 12.48 -1.99 7.00
C GLU A 179 10.95 -2.13 7.02
N ILE A 180 10.30 -1.66 8.07
CA ILE A 180 8.85 -1.81 8.27
C ILE A 180 8.19 -0.44 8.15
N LEU A 181 7.09 -0.40 7.40
CA LEU A 181 6.18 0.73 7.31
C LEU A 181 4.89 0.37 8.08
N ALA A 182 4.42 1.25 8.95
CA ALA A 182 3.27 1.00 9.81
C ALA A 182 2.39 2.24 9.99
N ASN A 183 1.11 2.00 10.29
CA ASN A 183 0.22 3.04 10.81
C ASN A 183 0.55 3.35 12.28
N TYR A 184 0.56 4.64 12.64
CA TYR A 184 0.68 5.11 14.01
C TYR A 184 -0.40 6.17 14.27
N GLY A 185 -1.59 5.72 14.68
CA GLY A 185 -2.78 6.59 14.72
C GLY A 185 -3.11 7.12 13.32
N GLU A 186 -3.14 8.44 13.17
CA GLU A 186 -3.32 9.12 11.88
C GLU A 186 -2.00 9.45 11.17
N LYS A 187 -0.87 9.06 11.77
CA LYS A 187 0.47 9.28 11.22
C LYS A 187 1.04 7.97 10.68
N ILE A 188 2.19 8.11 10.03
CA ILE A 188 2.99 7.00 9.55
C ILE A 188 4.18 6.82 10.47
N ALA A 189 4.50 5.57 10.76
CA ALA A 189 5.74 5.19 11.39
C ALA A 189 6.57 4.29 10.49
N VAL A 190 7.89 4.40 10.63
CA VAL A 190 8.85 3.44 10.08
C VAL A 190 9.67 2.86 11.22
N THR A 191 10.05 1.59 11.10
CA THR A 191 10.85 0.90 12.13
C THR A 191 11.93 0.03 11.51
N ASN A 192 12.99 -0.24 12.27
CA ASN A 192 13.89 -1.34 11.92
C ASN A 192 13.21 -2.69 12.16
N LEU A 193 13.79 -3.75 11.60
CA LEU A 193 13.44 -5.12 11.96
C LEU A 193 14.18 -5.53 13.25
N LEU A 194 13.53 -6.35 14.07
CA LEU A 194 14.17 -7.01 15.20
C LEU A 194 14.81 -8.30 14.72
N TYR A 195 16.11 -8.42 14.95
CA TYR A 195 16.89 -9.63 14.69
C TYR A 195 17.33 -10.22 16.03
N ALA A 196 17.72 -11.51 16.06
CA ALA A 196 18.21 -12.14 17.28
C ALA A 196 19.40 -11.39 17.94
N SER A 197 20.14 -10.59 17.17
CA SER A 197 21.25 -9.76 17.63
C SER A 197 20.86 -8.33 18.03
N ASN A 198 19.60 -7.92 17.88
CA ASN A 198 19.14 -6.57 18.16
C ASN A 198 17.92 -6.59 19.09
N ASP A 199 18.10 -6.09 20.31
CA ASP A 199 17.08 -5.94 21.34
C ASP A 199 16.36 -4.58 21.29
N ARG A 200 16.69 -3.74 20.30
CA ARG A 200 16.14 -2.38 20.16
C ARG A 200 15.28 -2.22 18.93
N LEU A 201 14.03 -1.86 19.19
CA LEU A 201 13.10 -1.37 18.18
C LEU A 201 13.11 0.16 18.20
N PHE A 202 13.73 0.75 17.19
CA PHE A 202 13.61 2.17 16.92
C PHE A 202 12.35 2.41 16.09
N VAL A 203 11.54 3.34 16.57
CA VAL A 203 10.30 3.77 15.90
C VAL A 203 10.45 5.24 15.58
N TRP A 204 10.33 5.57 14.29
CA TRP A 204 10.27 6.95 13.82
C TRP A 204 8.87 7.27 13.35
N ILE A 205 8.30 8.36 13.84
CA ILE A 205 6.99 8.85 13.46
C ILE A 205 7.18 10.06 12.54
N LEU A 206 6.55 10.03 11.38
CA LEU A 206 6.54 11.13 10.44
C LEU A 206 5.62 12.24 10.97
N GLU A 207 6.21 13.35 11.39
CA GLU A 207 5.48 14.50 11.95
C GLU A 207 4.99 15.42 10.82
N ASP A 208 5.87 15.72 9.88
CA ASP A 208 5.57 16.58 8.72
C ASP A 208 6.36 16.09 7.50
N ALA A 209 5.64 15.49 6.54
CA ALA A 209 6.23 14.99 5.30
C ALA A 209 6.83 16.10 4.42
N SER A 210 6.28 17.31 4.48
CA SER A 210 6.74 18.43 3.65
C SER A 210 8.05 19.03 4.14
N LYS A 211 8.25 19.01 5.46
CA LYS A 211 9.50 19.45 6.12
C LYS A 211 10.47 18.31 6.38
N GLN A 212 10.06 17.08 6.11
CA GLN A 212 10.81 15.85 6.43
C GLN A 212 11.16 15.75 7.92
N GLU A 213 10.22 16.14 8.78
CA GLU A 213 10.39 16.13 10.24
C GLU A 213 9.97 14.77 10.81
N TRP A 214 10.86 14.18 11.59
CA TRP A 214 10.67 12.89 12.25
C TRP A 214 10.85 13.05 13.76
N SER A 215 9.90 12.53 14.54
CA SER A 215 10.12 12.23 15.96
C SER A 215 10.51 10.76 16.10
N ASN A 216 11.19 10.38 17.19
CA ASN A 216 11.54 8.98 17.40
C ASN A 216 11.58 8.60 18.87
N PHE A 217 11.42 7.31 19.12
CA PHE A 217 11.65 6.68 20.41
C PHE A 217 12.21 5.27 20.20
N CYS A 218 12.83 4.72 21.24
CA CYS A 218 13.40 3.38 21.25
C CYS A 218 12.68 2.53 22.28
N VAL A 219 12.29 1.32 21.89
CA VAL A 219 11.72 0.30 22.78
C VAL A 219 12.74 -0.82 22.91
N LEU A 220 13.05 -1.20 24.15
CA LEU A 220 13.81 -2.41 24.42
C LEU A 220 12.85 -3.60 24.40
N VAL A 221 13.09 -4.52 23.48
CA VAL A 221 12.34 -5.77 23.38
C VAL A 221 13.18 -6.85 24.03
N PRO A 222 12.68 -7.50 25.11
CA PRO A 222 13.41 -8.56 25.79
C PRO A 222 13.83 -9.65 24.81
N SER A 223 15.00 -10.25 25.04
CA SER A 223 15.47 -11.34 24.20
C SER A 223 14.46 -12.51 24.26
N TRP A 224 14.18 -13.12 23.11
CA TRP A 224 13.36 -14.34 23.05
C TRP A 224 14.00 -15.54 23.76
N VAL A 225 15.20 -15.39 24.30
CA VAL A 225 15.97 -16.43 24.99
C VAL A 225 15.57 -16.54 26.48
N ASP A 226 14.74 -15.61 26.98
CA ASP A 226 14.32 -15.52 28.38
C ASP A 226 12.83 -15.91 28.62
N ILE A 227 12.16 -16.53 27.64
CA ILE A 227 10.77 -17.05 27.73
C ILE A 227 10.77 -18.56 27.49
#